data_AF-A0A7S7Q3P4-F1
#
_entry.id   AF-A0A7S7Q3P4-F1
#
_cell.length_a   1.000
_cell.length_b   1.000
_cell.length_c   1.000
_cell.angle_alpha   90.00
_cell.angle_beta   90.00
_cell.angle_gamma   90.00
#
_symmetry.space_group_name_H-M   'P 1'
#
loop_
_entity.id
_entity.type
_entity.pdbx_description
1 polymer ?
#
loop_
_entity_poly.entity_id
_entity_poly.type
_entity_poly.pdbx_seq_one_letter_code
_entity_poly.pdbx_strand_id
1 'polypeptide(L)'
;MENAAADRVAVRLDEGNDPTGLIVTDLVALIGHVQASLRLIEAAIAREAVLAERQADTDIVVRNDVTPRGPTASTALKARDAGLGAALDRLHDSGAPPRLLN
;
A
#
# COMPACT_ATOMS: atom_id res chain seq x y z
N MET A 1 48.10 -40.87 -7.72
CA MET A 1 47.94 -39.53 -7.13
C MET A 1 46.73 -38.88 -7.76
N GLU A 2 45.66 -38.91 -6.97
CA GLU A 2 44.44 -38.08 -6.97
C GLU A 2 44.77 -36.61 -7.30
N ASN A 3 43.99 -35.89 -8.11
CA ASN A 3 42.76 -35.25 -7.67
C ASN A 3 41.87 -34.84 -8.86
N ALA A 4 40.72 -35.50 -8.99
CA ALA A 4 39.57 -35.02 -9.75
C ALA A 4 38.67 -34.21 -8.78
N ALA A 5 39.01 -32.94 -8.56
CA ALA A 5 38.31 -32.08 -7.59
C ALA A 5 37.90 -30.72 -8.18
N ALA A 6 37.74 -30.61 -9.50
CA ALA A 6 37.29 -29.39 -10.15
C ALA A 6 35.79 -29.40 -10.52
N ASP A 7 35.09 -30.52 -10.36
CA ASP A 7 33.80 -30.75 -11.04
C ASP A 7 32.56 -30.79 -10.13
N ARG A 8 32.69 -30.53 -8.82
CA ARG A 8 31.51 -30.68 -7.94
C ARG A 8 31.30 -29.61 -6.89
N VAL A 9 31.91 -28.45 -7.07
CA VAL A 9 31.29 -27.21 -6.57
C VAL A 9 30.34 -26.72 -7.66
N ALA A 10 29.38 -27.58 -8.02
CA ALA A 10 28.10 -27.12 -8.52
C ALA A 10 27.54 -26.29 -7.38
N VAL A 11 27.89 -25.01 -7.45
CA VAL A 11 27.25 -23.88 -6.82
C VAL A 11 25.78 -24.26 -6.65
N ARG A 12 25.44 -24.72 -5.45
CA ARG A 12 24.06 -24.72 -4.99
C ARG A 12 23.75 -23.25 -4.78
N LEU A 13 23.51 -22.53 -5.88
CA LEU A 13 22.74 -21.31 -5.83
C LEU A 13 21.41 -21.75 -5.26
N ASP A 14 21.27 -21.45 -3.98
CA ASP A 14 20.05 -21.39 -3.21
C ASP A 14 18.84 -21.14 -4.13
N GLU A 15 18.24 -22.23 -4.62
CA GLU A 15 17.09 -22.24 -5.52
C GLU A 15 15.78 -21.95 -4.77
N GLY A 16 15.87 -21.51 -3.51
CA GLY A 16 14.73 -21.37 -2.61
C GLY A 16 14.43 -19.95 -2.16
N ASN A 17 15.31 -18.98 -2.38
CA ASN A 17 15.13 -17.63 -1.86
C ASN A 17 15.39 -16.60 -2.94
N ASP A 18 14.34 -16.21 -3.67
CA ASP A 18 14.37 -14.96 -4.42
C ASP A 18 14.14 -13.81 -3.41
N PRO A 19 15.21 -13.15 -2.91
CA PRO A 19 15.05 -12.10 -1.92
C PRO A 19 14.24 -10.93 -2.47
N THR A 20 14.27 -10.70 -3.79
CA THR A 20 13.48 -9.67 -4.45
C THR A 20 12.00 -10.02 -4.42
N GLY A 21 11.64 -11.27 -4.73
CA GLY A 21 10.28 -11.79 -4.60
C GLY A 21 9.71 -11.69 -3.18
N LEU A 22 10.52 -11.97 -2.16
CA LEU A 22 10.12 -11.79 -0.75
C LEU A 22 9.87 -10.32 -0.40
N ILE A 23 10.78 -9.43 -0.77
CA ILE A 23 10.62 -7.98 -0.54
C ILE A 23 9.37 -7.44 -1.23
N VAL A 24 9.12 -7.85 -2.47
CA VAL A 24 7.91 -7.46 -3.22
C VAL A 24 6.65 -7.97 -2.52
N THR A 25 6.65 -9.22 -2.06
CA THR A 25 5.52 -9.83 -1.34
C THR A 25 5.22 -9.07 -0.04
N ASP A 26 6.24 -8.77 0.77
CA ASP A 26 6.11 -8.01 2.01
C ASP A 26 5.59 -6.59 1.74
N LEU A 27 6.08 -5.92 0.70
CA LEU A 27 5.65 -4.58 0.34
C LEU A 27 4.20 -4.55 -0.16
N VAL A 28 3.77 -5.56 -0.94
CA VAL A 28 2.38 -5.73 -1.35
C VAL A 28 1.48 -5.92 -0.12
N ALA A 29 1.87 -6.79 0.82
CA ALA A 29 1.13 -7.01 2.05
C ALA A 29 1.01 -5.74 2.90
N LEU A 30 2.10 -4.99 3.06
CA LEU A 30 2.11 -3.72 3.78
C LEU A 30 1.21 -2.68 3.12
N ILE A 31 1.28 -2.51 1.80
CA ILE A 31 0.40 -1.57 1.09
C ILE A 31 -1.06 -1.96 1.26
N GLY A 32 -1.41 -3.25 1.14
CA GLY A 32 -2.76 -3.74 1.37
C GLY A 32 -3.27 -3.44 2.79
N HIS A 33 -2.41 -3.58 3.81
CA HIS A 33 -2.74 -3.23 5.18
C HIS A 33 -3.00 -1.72 5.37
N VAL A 34 -2.18 -0.87 4.75
CA VAL A 34 -2.38 0.59 4.78
C VAL A 34 -3.69 0.97 4.09
N GLN A 35 -4.01 0.38 2.93
CA GLN A 35 -5.28 0.63 2.23
C GLN A 35 -6.49 0.22 3.08
N ALA A 36 -6.43 -0.92 3.77
CA ALA A 36 -7.48 -1.33 4.70
C ALA A 36 -7.65 -0.31 5.84
N SER A 37 -6.54 0.20 6.38
CA SER A 37 -6.56 1.23 7.43
C SER A 37 -7.16 2.55 6.94
N LEU A 38 -6.85 2.98 5.72
CA LEU A 38 -7.43 4.19 5.11
C LEU A 38 -8.96 4.07 4.99
N ARG A 39 -9.49 2.90 4.61
CA ARG A 39 -10.94 2.65 4.53
C ARG A 39 -11.62 2.73 5.89
N LEU A 40 -10.96 2.26 6.95
CA LEU A 40 -11.48 2.39 8.32
C LEU A 40 -11.52 3.86 8.76
N ILE A 41 -10.49 4.64 8.45
CA ILE A 41 -10.45 6.08 8.74
C ILE A 41 -11.56 6.81 7.97
N GLU A 42 -11.73 6.53 6.68
CA GLU A 42 -12.79 7.14 5.88
C GLU A 42 -14.19 6.82 6.43
N ALA A 43 -14.41 5.57 6.86
CA ALA A 43 -15.66 5.17 7.51
C ALA A 43 -15.89 5.88 8.85
N ALA A 44 -14.84 6.12 9.64
CA ALA A 44 -14.92 6.87 10.90
C ALA A 44 -15.27 8.33 10.63
N ILE A 45 -14.61 8.99 9.67
CA ILE A 45 -14.90 10.37 9.26
C ILE A 45 -16.35 10.49 8.78
N ALA A 46 -16.83 9.55 7.96
CA ALA A 46 -18.21 9.56 7.47
C ALA A 46 -19.24 9.41 8.61
N ARG A 47 -18.96 8.55 9.61
CA ARG A 47 -19.81 8.38 10.79
C ARG A 47 -19.86 9.65 11.63
N GLU A 48 -18.71 10.29 11.88
CA GLU A 48 -18.64 11.54 12.63
C GLU A 48 -19.37 12.69 11.92
N ALA A 49 -19.26 12.78 10.59
CA ALA A 49 -19.99 13.77 9.80
C ALA A 49 -21.52 13.63 9.98
N VAL A 50 -22.04 12.41 9.91
CA VAL A 50 -23.48 12.14 10.12
C VAL A 50 -23.93 12.49 11.55
N LEU A 51 -23.08 12.22 12.54
CA LEU A 51 -23.37 12.58 13.94
C LEU A 51 -23.38 14.11 14.13
N ALA A 52 -22.42 14.81 13.53
CA ALA A 52 -22.35 16.26 13.57
C ALA A 52 -23.57 16.91 12.91
N GLU A 53 -24.05 16.38 11.78
CA GLU A 53 -25.26 16.85 11.11
C GLU A 53 -26.51 16.66 12.00
N ARG A 54 -26.66 15.50 12.65
CA ARG A 54 -27.78 15.24 13.58
C ARG A 54 -27.76 16.16 14.80
N GLN A 55 -26.58 16.43 15.34
CA GLN A 55 -26.42 17.31 16.51
C GLN A 55 -26.75 18.78 16.16
N ALA A 56 -26.37 19.23 14.97
CA ALA A 56 -26.68 20.57 14.47
C ALA A 56 -28.19 20.81 14.23
N ASP A 57 -28.95 19.74 13.95
CA ASP A 57 -30.41 19.81 13.78
C ASP A 57 -31.15 19.95 15.14
N THR A 58 -30.49 19.57 16.24
CA THR A 58 -31.03 19.63 17.61
C THR A 58 -30.54 20.81 18.44
N ASP A 59 -29.44 21.45 18.06
CA ASP A 59 -28.78 22.48 18.86
C ASP A 59 -28.27 23.62 17.95
N ILE A 60 -28.52 24.89 18.32
CA ILE A 60 -28.01 26.07 17.58
C ILE A 60 -26.51 26.19 17.86
N VAL A 61 -25.73 25.32 17.23
CA VAL A 61 -24.27 25.36 17.32
C VAL A 61 -23.78 26.43 16.36
N VAL A 62 -23.32 27.56 16.90
CA VAL A 62 -22.60 28.58 16.14
C VAL A 62 -21.31 27.95 15.61
N ARG A 63 -21.37 27.52 14.34
CA ARG A 63 -20.24 26.94 13.61
C ARG A 63 -19.17 28.03 13.44
N ASN A 64 -18.17 28.02 14.31
CA ASN A 64 -16.97 28.83 14.13
C ASN A 64 -16.15 28.19 13.00
N ASP A 65 -16.58 28.42 11.76
CA ASP A 65 -15.97 27.84 10.56
C ASP A 65 -14.63 28.53 10.29
N VAL A 66 -13.59 28.01 10.95
CA VAL A 66 -12.19 28.26 10.61
C VAL A 66 -11.61 27.02 9.95
N THR A 67 -12.36 26.37 9.05
CA THR A 67 -11.77 25.30 8.24
C THR A 67 -10.91 25.96 7.15
N PRO A 68 -9.57 25.78 7.12
CA PRO A 68 -8.77 26.24 6.00
C PRO A 68 -9.29 25.58 4.72
N ARG A 69 -9.32 26.32 3.60
CA ARG A 69 -9.78 25.86 2.26
C ARG A 69 -8.92 24.73 1.65
N GLY A 70 -8.31 23.88 2.47
CA GLY A 70 -7.57 22.70 2.05
C GLY A 70 -8.50 21.58 1.56
N PRO A 71 -7.93 20.60 0.85
CA PRO A 71 -8.69 19.42 0.45
C PRO A 71 -9.30 18.76 1.68
N THR A 72 -10.56 18.34 1.58
CA THR A 72 -11.23 17.62 2.66
C THR A 72 -10.45 16.36 3.01
N ALA A 73 -10.56 15.88 4.25
CA ALA A 73 -9.88 14.67 4.69
C ALA A 73 -10.17 13.46 3.76
N SER A 74 -11.41 13.30 3.28
CA SER A 74 -11.77 12.26 2.29
C SER A 74 -11.06 12.45 0.94
N THR A 75 -10.92 13.68 0.45
CA THR A 75 -10.16 13.96 -0.78
C THR A 75 -8.68 13.59 -0.63
N ALA A 76 -8.08 13.92 0.51
CA ALA A 76 -6.69 13.55 0.80
C ALA A 76 -6.51 12.03 0.89
N LEU A 77 -7.43 11.32 1.55
CA LEU A 77 -7.43 9.86 1.66
C LEU A 77 -7.54 9.18 0.30
N LYS A 78 -8.42 9.65 -0.59
CA LYS A 78 -8.57 9.13 -1.96
C LYS A 78 -7.30 9.29 -2.79
N ALA A 79 -6.63 10.44 -2.69
CA ALA A 79 -5.36 10.66 -3.38
C ALA A 79 -4.27 9.70 -2.89
N ARG A 80 -4.28 9.36 -1.59
CA ARG A 80 -3.35 8.37 -1.02
C ARG A 80 -3.68 6.95 -1.47
N ASP A 81 -4.95 6.56 -1.47
CA ASP A 81 -5.36 5.23 -1.95
C ASP A 81 -5.00 5.02 -3.42
N ALA A 82 -5.22 6.03 -4.28
CA ALA A 82 -4.83 5.99 -5.68
C ALA A 82 -3.29 5.87 -5.86
N GLY A 83 -2.52 6.60 -5.05
CA GLY A 83 -1.06 6.51 -5.06
C GLY A 83 -0.55 5.13 -4.62
N LEU A 84 -1.21 4.51 -3.64
CA LEU A 84 -0.90 3.14 -3.20
C LEU A 84 -1.26 2.10 -4.26
N GLY A 85 -2.39 2.26 -4.95
CA GLY A 85 -2.76 1.41 -6.09
C GLY A 85 -1.70 1.47 -7.21
N ALA A 86 -1.27 2.66 -7.60
CA ALA A 86 -0.21 2.83 -8.59
C ALA A 86 1.13 2.24 -8.15
N ALA A 87 1.43 2.22 -6.85
CA ALA A 87 2.63 1.58 -6.32
C ALA A 87 2.53 0.04 -6.40
N LEU A 88 1.36 -0.53 -6.09
CA LEU A 88 1.12 -1.96 -6.26
C LEU A 88 1.28 -2.39 -7.71
N ASP A 89 0.65 -1.69 -8.66
CA ASP A 89 0.74 -2.02 -10.09
C ASP A 89 2.21 -2.10 -10.54
N ARG A 90 3.04 -1.14 -10.14
CA ARG A 90 4.48 -1.11 -10.45
C ARG A 90 5.25 -2.25 -9.81
N LEU A 91 4.89 -2.67 -8.60
CA LEU A 91 5.54 -3.79 -7.93
C LEU A 91 5.23 -5.12 -8.63
N HIS A 92 3.96 -5.30 -9.03
CA HIS A 92 3.55 -6.44 -9.84
C HIS A 92 4.26 -6.46 -11.20
N ASP A 93 4.41 -5.31 -11.86
CA ASP A 93 5.15 -5.19 -13.12
C ASP A 93 6.66 -5.48 -12.94
N SER A 94 7.24 -5.13 -11.79
CA SER A 94 8.67 -5.36 -11.50
C SER A 94 9.03 -6.83 -11.25
N GLY A 95 8.06 -7.65 -10.83
CA GLY A 95 8.22 -9.09 -10.63
C GLY A 95 8.04 -9.92 -11.92
N ALA A 96 7.67 -9.31 -13.04
CA ALA A 96 7.61 -10.00 -14.32
C ALA A 96 9.04 -10.24 -14.84
N PRO A 97 9.44 -11.49 -15.18
CA PRO A 97 10.76 -11.74 -15.74
C PRO A 97 10.98 -10.89 -16.99
N PRO A 98 12.20 -10.35 -17.20
CA PRO A 98 12.48 -9.52 -18.35
C PRO A 98 12.07 -10.29 -19.61
N ARG A 99 11.11 -9.72 -20.36
CA ARG A 99 10.78 -10.21 -21.69
C ARG A 99 12.04 -10.06 -22.53
N LEU A 100 12.84 -11.11 -22.58
CA LEU A 100 13.92 -11.26 -23.54
C LEU A 100 13.28 -11.19 -24.92
N LEU A 101 13.25 -9.98 -25.48
CA LEU A 101 12.91 -9.74 -26.87
C LEU A 101 14.07 -10.31 -27.68
N ASN A 102 13.81 -11.47 -28.31
CA ASN A 102 14.62 -12.02 -29.40
C ASN A 102 14.61 -11.08 -30.61
#